data_AF-A0A9X2IBY8-F1
#
_entry.id   AF-A0A9X2IBY8-F1
#
_cell.length_a   1.000
_cell.length_b   1.000
_cell.length_c   1.000
_cell.angle_alpha   90.00
_cell.angle_beta   90.00
_cell.angle_gamma   90.00
#
_symmetry.space_group_name_H-M   'P 1'
#
loop_
_entity.id
_entity.type
_entity.pdbx_description
1 polymer ?
#
loop_
_entity_poly.entity_id
_entity_poly.type
_entity_poly.pdbx_seq_one_letter_code
_entity_poly.pdbx_strand_id
1 'polypeptide(L)'
;MKQSNQFISASYPFQSQFVKVKGANLHYIEEGTGKPILFIHGMPSSSYIWRNIIPHLSSYGRCIALDLIGHGKSDSPDIEFRVEEHLAYLTEFIERLNLKDILIVGHSWGASLGIAYAKEHEKNIRGLCYLEPMLGAWKHWEDFNPNASEAQEVFKKFRSAEGWDLIVNQNMFMEQIFVNASMRQLSPEEKANYINPFSSIERRRAAWKAPQELPIENTPADVVSLIDDSFSWLKKTTIPQLFFYTEPAAFFTKETVEKYVQQARSVTPYCLGKGVYNHAEDYPHEIGSILAAWLINNYSLGADTPKFSFYTTIHKAIRKVLFDTCFMAGQTDFSDKNEAITFSEKFSGLMSLLNNHALHEETYIHPLLDEKEIFTSVDEEHAQLEEELQRLEQMLRIACENEDQSVCYELGNHFYLAFNEFVHRYLHHLFEEETKIMPALREAYPLSTLLSVMDKFKKSQSAEEVIQSMGLIFAAINMKEALFMLNSIRQSAPQEVFAKIHALLKQVMPQMRWQQLETQLSSISS
;
A
#
# COMPACT_ATOMS: atom_id res chain seq x y z
N MET A 1 -13.05 0.97 15.39
CA MET A 1 -11.96 0.99 14.39
C MET A 1 -11.68 2.44 14.04
N LYS A 2 -10.54 2.99 14.48
CA LYS A 2 -10.14 4.37 14.21
C LYS A 2 -9.50 4.41 12.82
N GLN A 3 -9.85 5.42 12.01
CA GLN A 3 -9.15 5.75 10.75
C GLN A 3 -7.64 5.76 11.00
N SER A 4 -6.83 5.29 10.03
CA SER A 4 -5.38 5.37 10.13
C SER A 4 -4.98 6.82 10.41
N ASN A 5 -4.26 7.05 11.51
CA ASN A 5 -3.85 8.36 12.00
C ASN A 5 -2.73 9.01 11.13
N GLN A 6 -2.68 8.66 9.84
CA GLN A 6 -1.65 9.08 8.90
C GLN A 6 -2.05 10.40 8.23
N PHE A 7 -1.11 11.33 8.10
CA PHE A 7 -1.37 12.66 7.56
C PHE A 7 -1.58 12.61 6.05
N ILE A 8 -2.77 13.05 5.61
CA ILE A 8 -3.13 13.14 4.20
C ILE A 8 -2.86 14.56 3.73
N SER A 9 -1.93 14.72 2.78
CA SER A 9 -1.46 16.03 2.34
C SER A 9 -2.36 16.66 1.27
N ALA A 10 -2.51 17.98 1.32
CA ALA A 10 -3.08 18.79 0.24
C ALA A 10 -2.05 19.09 -0.88
N SER A 11 -0.77 18.87 -0.62
CA SER A 11 0.29 19.24 -1.56
C SER A 11 0.23 18.42 -2.86
N TYR A 12 0.52 19.08 -3.97
CA TYR A 12 0.66 18.47 -5.29
C TYR A 12 2.05 18.76 -5.86
N PRO A 13 3.11 18.10 -5.34
CA PRO A 13 4.50 18.45 -5.62
C PRO A 13 5.01 17.83 -6.92
N PHE A 14 4.18 17.74 -7.96
CA PHE A 14 4.53 17.08 -9.21
C PHE A 14 4.75 18.07 -10.34
N GLN A 15 5.74 17.78 -11.18
CA GLN A 15 5.97 18.56 -12.38
C GLN A 15 4.87 18.28 -13.42
N SER A 16 4.23 19.35 -13.90
CA SER A 16 3.21 19.23 -14.95
C SER A 16 3.85 18.97 -16.32
N GLN A 17 3.33 17.97 -17.02
CA GLN A 17 3.67 17.63 -18.40
C GLN A 17 2.44 17.77 -19.29
N PHE A 18 2.66 17.95 -20.59
CA PHE A 18 1.58 18.06 -21.57
C PHE A 18 1.93 17.29 -22.84
N VAL A 19 0.93 16.64 -23.41
CA VAL A 19 1.04 15.97 -24.72
C VAL A 19 -0.14 16.34 -25.60
N LYS A 20 0.13 16.59 -26.88
CA LYS A 20 -0.91 16.95 -27.84
C LYS A 20 -1.61 15.70 -28.38
N VAL A 21 -2.92 15.63 -28.17
CA VAL A 21 -3.78 14.49 -28.54
C VAL A 21 -5.02 15.05 -29.24
N LYS A 22 -5.32 14.59 -30.45
CA LYS A 22 -6.47 15.06 -31.26
C LYS A 22 -6.60 16.60 -31.35
N GLY A 23 -5.48 17.31 -31.29
CA GLY A 23 -5.42 18.79 -31.36
C GLY A 23 -5.50 19.52 -30.01
N ALA A 24 -5.86 18.84 -28.93
CA ALA A 24 -5.91 19.38 -27.57
C ALA A 24 -4.66 18.99 -26.76
N ASN A 25 -4.27 19.81 -25.79
CA ASN A 25 -3.22 19.47 -24.84
C ASN A 25 -3.83 18.70 -23.66
N LEU A 26 -3.39 17.46 -23.47
CA LEU A 26 -3.67 16.69 -22.27
C LEU A 26 -2.56 16.88 -21.26
N HIS A 27 -2.93 17.28 -20.06
CA HIS A 27 -2.04 17.35 -18.91
C HIS A 27 -1.85 15.97 -18.30
N TYR A 28 -0.65 15.71 -17.84
CA TYR A 28 -0.35 14.57 -16.97
C TYR A 28 0.83 14.91 -16.06
N ILE A 29 1.04 14.10 -15.04
CA ILE A 29 2.29 14.06 -14.27
C ILE A 29 2.99 12.74 -14.49
N GLU A 30 4.30 12.73 -14.27
CA GLU A 30 5.13 11.56 -14.44
C GLU A 30 6.18 11.48 -13.33
N GLU A 31 6.21 10.36 -12.61
CA GLU A 31 7.12 10.11 -11.50
C GLU A 31 7.72 8.71 -11.60
N GLY A 32 8.98 8.55 -11.19
CA GLY A 32 9.66 7.25 -11.21
C GLY A 32 10.07 6.77 -12.60
N THR A 33 10.53 5.52 -12.67
CA THR A 33 11.07 4.91 -13.90
C THR A 33 10.65 3.44 -14.02
N GLY A 34 10.87 2.83 -15.19
CA GLY A 34 10.53 1.43 -15.44
C GLY A 34 9.17 1.24 -16.11
N LYS A 35 8.49 0.12 -15.81
CA LYS A 35 7.22 -0.23 -16.48
C LYS A 35 6.08 0.73 -16.08
N PRO A 36 5.21 1.16 -17.01
CA PRO A 36 4.25 2.24 -16.75
C PRO A 36 3.10 1.82 -15.84
N ILE A 37 2.79 2.64 -14.84
CA ILE A 37 1.59 2.55 -13.99
C ILE A 37 0.72 3.76 -14.36
N LEU A 38 -0.36 3.53 -15.09
CA LEU A 38 -1.23 4.59 -15.61
C LEU A 38 -2.42 4.80 -14.68
N PHE A 39 -2.50 5.97 -14.05
CA PHE A 39 -3.59 6.39 -13.19
C PHE A 39 -4.63 7.19 -13.97
N ILE A 40 -5.90 6.80 -13.83
CA ILE A 40 -7.03 7.41 -14.55
C ILE A 40 -8.11 7.77 -13.53
N HIS A 41 -8.34 9.07 -13.32
CA HIS A 41 -9.33 9.56 -12.36
C HIS A 41 -10.79 9.43 -12.87
N GLY A 42 -11.75 9.52 -11.95
CA GLY A 42 -13.18 9.59 -12.28
C GLY A 42 -13.63 10.96 -12.78
N MET A 43 -14.85 11.08 -13.30
CA MET A 43 -15.41 12.35 -13.78
C MET A 43 -16.52 12.83 -12.84
N PRO A 44 -16.43 14.03 -12.26
CA PRO A 44 -15.35 15.03 -12.35
C PRO A 44 -14.24 14.80 -11.31
N SER A 45 -12.98 14.95 -11.69
CA SER A 45 -11.82 14.97 -10.79
C SER A 45 -10.59 15.43 -11.59
N SER A 46 -9.38 15.11 -11.14
CA SER A 46 -8.11 15.22 -11.87
C SER A 46 -7.10 14.22 -11.31
N SER A 47 -5.90 14.19 -11.88
CA SER A 47 -4.73 13.49 -11.33
C SER A 47 -4.41 13.86 -9.87
N TYR A 48 -4.93 14.99 -9.37
CA TYR A 48 -4.84 15.40 -7.97
C TYR A 48 -5.34 14.35 -6.97
N ILE A 49 -6.31 13.52 -7.34
CA ILE A 49 -6.83 12.44 -6.48
C ILE A 49 -5.77 11.38 -6.15
N TRP A 50 -4.73 11.25 -6.99
CA TRP A 50 -3.67 10.26 -6.83
C TRP A 50 -2.46 10.77 -6.04
N ARG A 51 -2.46 12.03 -5.59
CA ARG A 51 -1.28 12.72 -5.05
C ARG A 51 -0.65 12.04 -3.83
N ASN A 52 -1.47 11.37 -3.02
CA ASN A 52 -1.02 10.66 -1.82
C ASN A 52 -0.84 9.14 -2.06
N ILE A 53 -1.13 8.64 -3.28
CA ILE A 53 -0.96 7.24 -3.69
C ILE A 53 0.31 7.06 -4.52
N ILE A 54 0.56 7.93 -5.50
CA ILE A 54 1.74 7.87 -6.39
C ILE A 54 3.07 7.77 -5.64
N PRO A 55 3.31 8.48 -4.53
CA PRO A 55 4.57 8.37 -3.80
C PRO A 55 4.92 6.94 -3.38
N HIS A 56 3.92 6.10 -3.09
CA HIS A 56 4.12 4.71 -2.67
C HIS A 56 4.56 3.81 -3.83
N LEU A 57 4.48 4.30 -5.07
CA LEU A 57 4.58 3.50 -6.29
C LEU A 57 5.72 3.96 -7.21
N SER A 58 6.20 5.20 -7.09
CA SER A 58 7.23 5.77 -7.97
C SER A 58 8.57 5.03 -7.92
N SER A 59 8.87 4.32 -6.83
CA SER A 59 10.05 3.44 -6.73
C SER A 59 9.89 2.07 -7.42
N TYR A 60 8.68 1.75 -7.90
CA TYR A 60 8.32 0.43 -8.46
C TYR A 60 7.91 0.48 -9.93
N GLY A 61 7.70 1.68 -10.46
CA GLY A 61 7.31 1.86 -11.84
C GLY A 61 7.20 3.33 -12.20
N ARG A 62 7.11 3.57 -13.51
CA ARG A 62 6.88 4.89 -14.09
C ARG A 62 5.41 5.26 -13.89
N CYS A 63 5.11 6.00 -12.84
CA CYS A 63 3.77 6.44 -12.49
C CYS A 63 3.36 7.61 -13.39
N ILE A 64 2.27 7.45 -14.15
CA ILE A 64 1.74 8.45 -15.07
C ILE A 64 0.29 8.70 -14.66
N ALA A 65 -0.06 9.91 -14.23
CA ALA A 65 -1.45 10.25 -13.92
C ALA A 65 -1.97 11.29 -14.90
N LEU A 66 -2.96 10.88 -15.70
CA LEU A 66 -3.59 11.68 -16.75
C LEU A 66 -4.72 12.53 -16.16
N ASP A 67 -4.78 13.80 -16.54
CA ASP A 67 -6.01 14.59 -16.47
C ASP A 67 -6.84 14.31 -17.74
N LEU A 68 -8.04 13.74 -17.58
CA LEU A 68 -8.94 13.48 -18.71
C LEU A 68 -9.26 14.78 -19.46
N ILE A 69 -9.58 14.68 -20.75
CA ILE A 69 -10.00 15.85 -21.55
C ILE A 69 -11.14 16.61 -20.84
N GLY A 70 -11.07 17.93 -20.81
CA GLY A 70 -12.03 18.77 -20.08
C GLY A 70 -11.88 18.80 -18.56
N HIS A 71 -10.91 18.09 -17.98
CA HIS A 71 -10.69 17.99 -16.54
C HIS A 71 -9.31 18.51 -16.14
N GLY A 72 -9.14 18.82 -14.84
CA GLY A 72 -7.87 19.26 -14.27
C GLY A 72 -7.20 20.39 -15.08
N LYS A 73 -5.97 20.17 -15.55
CA LYS A 73 -5.22 21.11 -16.40
C LYS A 73 -5.27 20.75 -17.89
N SER A 74 -5.95 19.67 -18.29
CA SER A 74 -6.17 19.35 -19.70
C SER A 74 -7.09 20.37 -20.35
N ASP A 75 -6.90 20.60 -21.64
CA ASP A 75 -7.74 21.50 -22.43
C ASP A 75 -9.22 21.07 -22.37
N SER A 76 -10.13 22.04 -22.53
CA SER A 76 -11.58 21.81 -22.59
C SER A 76 -12.13 22.32 -23.92
N PRO A 77 -11.94 21.56 -25.02
CA PRO A 77 -12.43 21.95 -26.34
C PRO A 77 -13.96 21.92 -26.40
N ASP A 78 -14.52 22.54 -27.42
CA ASP A 78 -15.96 22.50 -27.72
C ASP A 78 -16.33 21.14 -28.34
N ILE A 79 -16.45 20.12 -27.49
CA ILE A 79 -16.90 18.76 -27.81
C ILE A 79 -18.04 18.35 -26.88
N GLU A 80 -18.61 17.17 -27.10
CA GLU A 80 -19.71 16.67 -26.27
C GLU A 80 -19.22 16.09 -24.93
N PHE A 81 -17.97 15.62 -24.85
CA PHE A 81 -17.42 14.89 -23.70
C PHE A 81 -18.12 13.55 -23.43
N ARG A 82 -18.56 12.89 -24.50
CA ARG A 82 -19.14 11.53 -24.39
C ARG A 82 -18.08 10.53 -23.95
N VAL A 83 -18.49 9.42 -23.36
CA VAL A 83 -17.58 8.36 -22.90
C VAL A 83 -16.71 7.82 -24.05
N GLU A 84 -17.28 7.71 -25.25
CA GLU A 84 -16.54 7.32 -26.46
C GLU A 84 -15.41 8.30 -26.82
N GLU A 85 -15.63 9.60 -26.62
CA GLU A 85 -14.62 10.63 -26.89
C GLU A 85 -13.51 10.53 -25.84
N HIS A 86 -13.87 10.43 -24.55
CA HIS A 86 -12.89 10.20 -23.48
C HIS A 86 -12.03 8.96 -23.74
N LEU A 87 -12.62 7.85 -24.20
CA LEU A 87 -11.90 6.64 -24.55
C LEU A 87 -10.97 6.84 -25.75
N ALA A 88 -11.39 7.59 -26.77
CA ALA A 88 -10.55 7.92 -27.92
C ALA A 88 -9.34 8.80 -27.53
N TYR A 89 -9.54 9.80 -26.66
CA TYR A 89 -8.46 10.63 -26.12
C TYR A 89 -7.49 9.80 -25.26
N LEU A 90 -8.01 8.91 -24.40
CA LEU A 90 -7.18 8.01 -23.59
C LEU A 90 -6.33 7.07 -24.46
N THR A 91 -6.94 6.50 -25.51
CA THR A 91 -6.26 5.58 -26.42
C THR A 91 -5.11 6.28 -27.15
N GLU A 92 -5.37 7.45 -27.76
CA GLU A 92 -4.30 8.20 -28.44
C GLU A 92 -3.25 8.74 -27.43
N PHE A 93 -3.64 9.10 -26.20
CA PHE A 93 -2.68 9.47 -25.14
C PHE A 93 -1.68 8.33 -24.87
N ILE A 94 -2.18 7.11 -24.70
CA ILE A 94 -1.36 5.92 -24.48
C ILE A 94 -0.43 5.65 -25.68
N GLU A 95 -0.93 5.82 -26.90
CA GLU A 95 -0.14 5.67 -28.12
C GLU A 95 0.95 6.73 -28.25
N ARG A 96 0.62 8.00 -27.99
CA ARG A 96 1.55 9.15 -28.10
C ARG A 96 2.71 9.04 -27.11
N LEU A 97 2.44 8.57 -25.89
CA LEU A 97 3.49 8.30 -24.90
C LEU A 97 4.16 6.93 -25.10
N ASN A 98 3.73 6.17 -26.11
CA ASN A 98 4.21 4.82 -26.44
C ASN A 98 4.24 3.90 -25.20
N LEU A 99 3.16 3.93 -24.40
CA LEU A 99 3.10 3.11 -23.19
C LEU A 99 2.85 1.65 -23.55
N LYS A 100 3.71 0.77 -23.02
CA LYS A 100 3.64 -0.67 -23.23
C LYS A 100 3.63 -1.43 -21.91
N ASP A 101 2.96 -2.58 -21.88
CA ASP A 101 2.91 -3.48 -20.72
C ASP A 101 2.37 -2.77 -19.47
N ILE A 102 1.21 -2.13 -19.58
CA ILE A 102 0.67 -1.12 -18.65
C ILE A 102 -0.03 -1.78 -17.46
N LEU A 103 0.21 -1.27 -16.25
CA LEU A 103 -0.71 -1.45 -15.12
C LEU A 103 -1.66 -0.26 -15.11
N ILE A 104 -2.97 -0.50 -15.23
CA ILE A 104 -3.97 0.57 -15.11
C ILE A 104 -4.45 0.66 -13.67
N VAL A 105 -4.53 1.87 -13.12
CA VAL A 105 -5.12 2.20 -11.83
C VAL A 105 -6.25 3.19 -12.05
N GLY A 106 -7.50 2.76 -11.91
CA GLY A 106 -8.66 3.59 -12.25
C GLY A 106 -9.58 3.87 -11.06
N HIS A 107 -10.24 5.02 -11.06
CA HIS A 107 -11.35 5.33 -10.13
C HIS A 107 -12.60 5.69 -10.90
N SER A 108 -13.76 5.13 -10.53
CA SER A 108 -15.06 5.45 -11.12
C SER A 108 -15.04 5.38 -12.67
N TRP A 109 -15.41 6.45 -13.38
CA TRP A 109 -15.30 6.52 -14.84
C TRP A 109 -13.90 6.19 -15.36
N GLY A 110 -12.83 6.56 -14.67
CA GLY A 110 -11.47 6.20 -15.04
C GLY A 110 -11.20 4.70 -14.95
N ALA A 111 -11.82 4.00 -14.00
CA ALA A 111 -11.80 2.53 -13.96
C ALA A 111 -12.55 1.96 -15.16
N SER A 112 -13.76 2.43 -15.45
CA SER A 112 -14.55 1.97 -16.60
C SER A 112 -13.85 2.19 -17.95
N LEU A 113 -13.26 3.38 -18.15
CA LEU A 113 -12.47 3.71 -19.35
C LEU A 113 -11.22 2.83 -19.47
N GLY A 114 -10.51 2.62 -18.35
CA GLY A 114 -9.33 1.76 -18.31
C GLY A 114 -9.65 0.29 -18.62
N ILE A 115 -10.76 -0.24 -18.09
CA ILE A 115 -11.24 -1.60 -18.38
C ILE A 115 -11.68 -1.71 -19.84
N ALA A 116 -12.38 -0.72 -20.37
CA ALA A 116 -12.80 -0.70 -21.78
C ALA A 116 -11.59 -0.69 -22.72
N TYR A 117 -10.57 0.12 -22.45
CA TYR A 117 -9.31 0.09 -23.18
C TYR A 117 -8.62 -1.28 -23.05
N ALA A 118 -8.56 -1.85 -21.84
CA ALA A 118 -7.91 -3.14 -21.60
C ALA A 118 -8.56 -4.29 -22.37
N LYS A 119 -9.90 -4.28 -22.51
CA LYS A 119 -10.65 -5.26 -23.31
C LYS A 119 -10.20 -5.29 -24.76
N GLU A 120 -9.98 -4.13 -25.38
CA GLU A 120 -9.56 -4.02 -26.79
C GLU A 120 -8.04 -4.19 -26.98
N HIS A 121 -7.26 -4.06 -25.90
CA HIS A 121 -5.80 -4.02 -25.93
C HIS A 121 -5.15 -4.99 -24.92
N GLU A 122 -5.72 -6.17 -24.71
CA GLU A 122 -5.31 -7.10 -23.63
C GLU A 122 -3.79 -7.34 -23.57
N LYS A 123 -3.15 -7.54 -24.73
CA LYS A 123 -1.70 -7.80 -24.84
C LYS A 123 -0.83 -6.66 -24.32
N ASN A 124 -1.38 -5.46 -24.22
CA ASN A 124 -0.69 -4.28 -23.73
C ASN A 124 -0.88 -4.05 -22.23
N ILE A 125 -1.66 -4.90 -21.55
CA ILE A 125 -2.01 -4.74 -20.15
C ILE A 125 -1.35 -5.85 -19.32
N ARG A 126 -0.56 -5.43 -18.32
CA ARG A 126 0.03 -6.36 -17.36
C ARG A 126 -0.90 -6.63 -16.19
N GLY A 127 -1.69 -5.63 -15.78
CA GLY A 127 -2.56 -5.70 -14.62
C GLY A 127 -3.60 -4.59 -14.57
N LEU A 128 -4.62 -4.80 -13.75
CA LEU A 128 -5.69 -3.82 -13.49
C LEU A 128 -5.84 -3.59 -11.99
N CYS A 129 -5.95 -2.34 -11.59
CA CYS A 129 -6.31 -1.92 -10.24
C CYS A 129 -7.46 -0.92 -10.34
N TYR A 130 -8.49 -1.06 -9.51
CA TYR A 130 -9.63 -0.15 -9.59
C TYR A 130 -10.31 0.08 -8.25
N LEU A 131 -10.90 1.28 -8.14
CA LEU A 131 -11.66 1.78 -7.01
C LEU A 131 -13.02 2.28 -7.51
N GLU A 132 -14.11 1.89 -6.86
CA GLU A 132 -15.48 2.24 -7.27
C GLU A 132 -15.76 2.05 -8.78
N PRO A 133 -15.43 0.90 -9.40
CA PRO A 133 -15.77 0.65 -10.81
C PRO A 133 -17.28 0.48 -11.01
N MET A 134 -17.75 0.59 -12.25
CA MET A 134 -19.10 0.13 -12.63
C MET A 134 -19.08 -1.38 -12.86
N LEU A 135 -19.75 -2.15 -12.00
CA LEU A 135 -19.86 -3.62 -12.10
C LEU A 135 -21.05 -4.03 -12.98
N GLY A 136 -21.13 -3.45 -14.19
CA GLY A 136 -22.27 -3.55 -15.10
C GLY A 136 -23.18 -2.31 -15.07
N ALA A 137 -24.09 -2.24 -16.02
CA ALA A 137 -25.10 -1.20 -16.10
C ALA A 137 -26.20 -1.41 -15.05
N TRP A 138 -26.69 -0.33 -14.47
CA TRP A 138 -27.78 -0.34 -13.49
C TRP A 138 -29.12 -0.47 -14.21
N LYS A 139 -29.91 -1.49 -13.87
CA LYS A 139 -31.20 -1.75 -14.53
C LYS A 139 -32.29 -0.84 -13.99
N HIS A 140 -32.19 -0.48 -12.72
CA HIS A 140 -33.07 0.44 -12.03
C HIS A 140 -32.28 1.51 -11.27
N TRP A 141 -32.93 2.62 -10.94
CA TRP A 141 -32.31 3.71 -10.18
C TRP A 141 -31.87 3.28 -8.78
N GLU A 142 -32.58 2.33 -8.18
CA GLU A 142 -32.29 1.77 -6.86
C GLU A 142 -30.99 0.97 -6.83
N ASP A 143 -30.53 0.48 -8.00
CA ASP A 143 -29.25 -0.22 -8.13
C ASP A 143 -28.06 0.76 -8.08
N PHE A 144 -28.27 2.02 -8.46
CA PHE A 144 -27.27 3.09 -8.40
C PHE A 144 -27.26 3.72 -7.00
N ASN A 145 -26.10 3.78 -6.35
CA ASN A 145 -26.02 4.28 -4.96
C ASN A 145 -27.05 3.62 -4.02
N PRO A 146 -27.05 2.28 -3.89
CA PRO A 146 -28.11 1.54 -3.21
C PRO A 146 -28.24 1.89 -1.72
N ASN A 147 -27.21 2.50 -1.12
CA ASN A 147 -27.18 2.92 0.28
C ASN A 147 -27.44 4.43 0.48
N ALA A 148 -27.76 5.20 -0.58
CA ALA A 148 -27.88 6.66 -0.53
C ALA A 148 -29.00 7.19 -1.44
N SER A 149 -30.24 7.14 -0.95
CA SER A 149 -31.42 7.62 -1.68
C SER A 149 -31.35 9.11 -2.06
N GLU A 150 -30.72 9.93 -1.21
CA GLU A 150 -30.51 11.35 -1.46
C GLU A 150 -29.57 11.57 -2.65
N ALA A 151 -28.54 10.73 -2.79
CA ALA A 151 -27.65 10.77 -3.94
C ALA A 151 -28.40 10.38 -5.22
N GLN A 152 -29.28 9.36 -5.18
CA GLN A 152 -30.11 8.99 -6.32
C GLN A 152 -30.97 10.17 -6.80
N GLU A 153 -31.64 10.88 -5.89
CA GLU A 153 -32.48 12.03 -6.23
C GLU A 153 -31.68 13.21 -6.80
N VAL A 154 -30.49 13.48 -6.27
CA VAL A 154 -29.58 14.50 -6.83
C VAL A 154 -29.16 14.13 -8.25
N PHE A 155 -28.79 12.88 -8.50
CA PHE A 155 -28.36 12.44 -9.83
C PHE A 155 -29.51 12.36 -10.84
N LYS A 156 -30.76 12.09 -10.40
CA LYS A 156 -31.96 12.25 -11.25
C LYS A 156 -32.13 13.69 -11.74
N LYS A 157 -31.92 14.68 -10.86
CA LYS A 157 -31.96 16.11 -11.23
C LYS A 157 -30.79 16.49 -12.14
N PHE A 158 -29.59 15.99 -11.86
CA PHE A 158 -28.43 16.18 -12.73
C PHE A 158 -28.67 15.63 -14.14
N ARG A 159 -29.46 14.56 -14.26
CA ARG A 159 -29.86 13.97 -15.54
C ARG A 159 -31.11 14.57 -16.18
N SER A 160 -31.74 15.56 -15.54
CA SER A 160 -32.91 16.25 -16.08
C SER A 160 -32.52 17.55 -16.80
N ALA A 161 -33.52 18.27 -17.30
CA ALA A 161 -33.33 19.62 -17.86
C ALA A 161 -32.74 20.61 -16.83
N GLU A 162 -32.90 20.37 -15.52
CA GLU A 162 -32.32 21.20 -14.46
C GLU A 162 -30.81 21.00 -14.33
N GLY A 163 -30.27 19.88 -14.79
CA GLY A 163 -28.87 19.51 -14.59
C GLY A 163 -27.88 20.53 -15.13
N TRP A 164 -28.21 21.23 -16.21
CA TRP A 164 -27.37 22.31 -16.74
C TRP A 164 -27.24 23.44 -15.72
N ASP A 165 -28.35 23.91 -15.16
CA ASP A 165 -28.32 25.00 -14.19
C ASP A 165 -27.58 24.58 -12.92
N LEU A 166 -27.87 23.39 -12.40
CA LEU A 166 -27.25 22.87 -11.17
C LEU A 166 -25.74 22.65 -11.32
N ILE A 167 -25.29 22.02 -12.42
CA ILE A 167 -23.88 21.67 -12.59
C ILE A 167 -23.08 22.81 -13.22
N VAL A 168 -23.60 23.43 -14.28
CA VAL A 168 -22.84 24.41 -15.08
C VAL A 168 -22.98 25.80 -14.49
N ASN A 169 -24.19 26.28 -14.23
CA ASN A 169 -24.37 27.65 -13.73
C ASN A 169 -23.99 27.75 -12.24
N GLN A 170 -24.41 26.78 -11.43
CA GLN A 170 -24.24 26.81 -9.97
C GLN A 170 -23.01 26.04 -9.45
N ASN A 171 -22.31 25.27 -10.30
CA ASN A 171 -21.17 24.44 -9.89
C ASN A 171 -21.44 23.46 -8.73
N MET A 172 -22.71 23.09 -8.53
CA MET A 172 -23.15 22.30 -7.37
C MET A 172 -22.42 20.95 -7.30
N PHE A 173 -22.12 20.35 -8.45
CA PHE A 173 -21.43 19.06 -8.49
C PHE A 173 -20.05 19.12 -7.84
N MET A 174 -19.26 20.18 -8.11
CA MET A 174 -17.94 20.31 -7.50
C MET A 174 -18.00 20.89 -6.09
N GLU A 175 -18.78 21.94 -5.87
CA GLU A 175 -18.73 22.71 -4.61
C GLU A 175 -19.50 22.05 -3.46
N GLN A 176 -20.48 21.20 -3.77
CA GLN A 176 -21.36 20.61 -2.75
C GLN A 176 -21.36 19.09 -2.74
N ILE A 177 -21.22 18.45 -3.90
CA ILE A 177 -21.31 16.98 -3.99
C ILE A 177 -19.94 16.32 -3.93
N PHE A 178 -19.07 16.56 -4.92
CA PHE A 178 -17.80 15.83 -5.07
C PHE A 178 -16.85 16.06 -3.87
N VAL A 179 -16.62 17.32 -3.46
CA VAL A 179 -15.69 17.64 -2.36
C VAL A 179 -16.19 17.22 -0.97
N ASN A 180 -17.44 16.75 -0.86
CA ASN A 180 -18.02 16.21 0.36
C ASN A 180 -18.30 14.70 0.24
N ALA A 181 -17.86 14.05 -0.85
CA ALA A 181 -18.04 12.62 -1.10
C ALA A 181 -16.89 11.76 -0.53
N SER A 182 -16.29 12.19 0.58
CA SER A 182 -15.30 11.49 1.41
C SER A 182 -15.80 11.40 2.86
N MET A 183 -15.37 10.40 3.61
CA MET A 183 -15.70 10.31 5.04
C MET A 183 -15.00 11.42 5.84
N ARG A 184 -13.75 11.72 5.49
CA ARG A 184 -13.05 12.87 6.08
C ARG A 184 -13.52 14.16 5.44
N GLN A 185 -13.41 15.25 6.18
CA GLN A 185 -13.59 16.58 5.63
C GLN A 185 -12.31 17.00 4.91
N LEU A 186 -12.45 17.38 3.63
CA LEU A 186 -11.35 17.98 2.87
C LEU A 186 -11.05 19.38 3.40
N SER A 187 -9.76 19.71 3.51
CA SER A 187 -9.30 21.05 3.86
C SER A 187 -9.67 22.07 2.76
N PRO A 188 -9.68 23.37 3.07
CA PRO A 188 -9.95 24.41 2.06
C PRO A 188 -9.02 24.33 0.84
N GLU A 189 -7.74 24.02 1.05
CA GLU A 189 -6.76 23.85 -0.02
C GLU A 189 -7.11 22.65 -0.91
N GLU A 190 -7.49 21.51 -0.32
CA GLU A 190 -7.91 20.34 -1.08
C GLU A 190 -9.17 20.59 -1.88
N LYS A 191 -10.16 21.27 -1.29
CA LYS A 191 -11.38 21.67 -2.00
C LYS A 191 -11.05 22.58 -3.18
N ALA A 192 -10.18 23.57 -2.99
CA ALA A 192 -9.77 24.50 -4.04
C ALA A 192 -9.10 23.78 -5.21
N ASN A 193 -8.25 22.77 -4.94
CA ASN A 193 -7.60 21.98 -5.99
C ASN A 193 -8.59 21.19 -6.86
N TYR A 194 -9.75 20.81 -6.31
CA TYR A 194 -10.84 20.20 -7.08
C TYR A 194 -11.74 21.21 -7.78
N ILE A 195 -12.07 22.33 -7.14
CA ILE A 195 -13.06 23.29 -7.64
C ILE A 195 -12.47 24.20 -8.74
N ASN A 196 -11.23 24.68 -8.58
CA ASN A 196 -10.61 25.67 -9.47
C ASN A 196 -10.54 25.26 -10.95
N PRO A 197 -10.27 23.98 -11.30
CA PRO A 197 -10.36 23.51 -12.69
C PRO A 197 -11.72 23.73 -13.37
N PHE A 198 -12.78 23.91 -12.59
CA PHE A 198 -14.16 24.13 -13.01
C PHE A 198 -14.65 25.55 -12.69
N SER A 199 -13.74 26.54 -12.70
CA SER A 199 -14.05 27.92 -12.33
C SER A 199 -14.91 28.70 -13.35
N SER A 200 -15.01 28.22 -14.60
CA SER A 200 -15.85 28.84 -15.64
C SER A 200 -16.95 27.90 -16.15
N ILE A 201 -17.98 28.47 -16.77
CA ILE A 201 -19.10 27.75 -17.40
C ILE A 201 -18.58 26.75 -18.45
N GLU A 202 -17.63 27.18 -19.29
CA GLU A 202 -17.05 26.36 -20.36
C GLU A 202 -16.35 25.12 -19.79
N ARG A 203 -15.65 25.26 -18.66
CA ARG A 203 -14.95 24.17 -17.98
C ARG A 203 -15.90 23.16 -17.34
N ARG A 204 -17.14 23.52 -17.06
CA ARG A 204 -18.13 22.65 -16.38
C ARG A 204 -18.90 21.74 -17.33
N ARG A 205 -18.74 21.89 -18.65
CA ARG A 205 -19.42 21.03 -19.64
C ARG A 205 -19.05 19.55 -19.49
N ALA A 206 -17.77 19.26 -19.29
CA ALA A 206 -17.31 17.89 -19.05
C ALA A 206 -17.87 17.31 -17.74
N ALA A 207 -17.90 18.11 -16.66
CA ALA A 207 -18.51 17.72 -15.39
C ALA A 207 -20.03 17.49 -15.51
N TRP A 208 -20.73 18.28 -16.34
CA TRP A 208 -22.15 18.11 -16.62
C TRP A 208 -22.44 16.85 -17.44
N LYS A 209 -21.59 16.49 -18.39
CA LYS A 209 -21.81 15.28 -19.20
C LYS A 209 -21.60 13.98 -18.40
N ALA A 210 -20.70 13.98 -17.43
CA ALA A 210 -20.38 12.79 -16.61
C ALA A 210 -21.61 12.05 -16.01
N PRO A 211 -22.57 12.70 -15.33
CA PRO A 211 -23.77 12.03 -14.83
C PRO A 211 -24.74 11.62 -15.94
N GLN A 212 -24.75 12.31 -17.09
CA GLN A 212 -25.60 11.98 -18.24
C GLN A 212 -25.21 10.66 -18.90
N GLU A 213 -23.93 10.32 -18.85
CA GLU A 213 -23.42 9.11 -19.45
C GLU A 213 -23.54 7.88 -18.53
N LEU A 214 -23.99 8.03 -17.26
CA LEU A 214 -24.18 6.88 -16.36
C LEU A 214 -25.17 5.88 -16.97
N PRO A 215 -24.84 4.57 -17.06
CA PRO A 215 -25.68 3.58 -17.71
C PRO A 215 -26.80 3.12 -16.76
N ILE A 216 -27.86 3.93 -16.65
CA ILE A 216 -29.01 3.68 -15.76
C ILE A 216 -30.27 3.52 -16.63
N GLU A 217 -31.08 2.51 -16.33
CA GLU A 217 -32.35 2.22 -17.05
C GLU A 217 -32.16 2.09 -18.57
N ASN A 218 -31.09 1.43 -18.99
CA ASN A 218 -30.70 1.23 -20.40
C ASN A 218 -30.37 2.52 -21.17
N THR A 219 -30.03 3.62 -20.48
CA THR A 219 -29.66 4.90 -21.11
C THR A 219 -28.34 5.47 -20.55
N PRO A 220 -27.43 5.96 -21.41
CA PRO A 220 -27.41 5.84 -22.87
C PRO A 220 -27.12 4.40 -23.33
N ALA A 221 -27.74 3.96 -24.43
CA ALA A 221 -27.70 2.55 -24.86
C ALA A 221 -26.31 2.07 -25.28
N ASP A 222 -25.51 2.93 -25.91
CA ASP A 222 -24.14 2.64 -26.30
C ASP A 222 -23.21 2.53 -25.08
N VAL A 223 -23.38 3.40 -24.08
CA VAL A 223 -22.62 3.31 -22.83
C VAL A 223 -23.02 2.08 -22.02
N VAL A 224 -24.30 1.70 -22.01
CA VAL A 224 -24.77 0.44 -21.40
C VAL A 224 -24.07 -0.76 -22.05
N SER A 225 -24.03 -0.82 -23.38
CA SER A 225 -23.31 -1.89 -24.09
C SER A 225 -21.83 -1.89 -23.72
N LEU A 226 -21.17 -0.72 -23.73
CA LEU A 226 -19.75 -0.60 -23.39
C LEU A 226 -19.45 -1.16 -22.00
N ILE A 227 -20.26 -0.78 -20.99
CA ILE A 227 -20.05 -1.18 -19.60
C ILE A 227 -20.38 -2.66 -19.39
N ASP A 228 -21.51 -3.15 -19.89
CA ASP A 228 -21.90 -4.56 -19.75
C ASP A 228 -20.91 -5.51 -20.47
N ASP A 229 -20.40 -5.11 -21.65
CA ASP A 229 -19.39 -5.87 -22.39
C ASP A 229 -18.05 -5.87 -21.65
N SER A 230 -17.61 -4.71 -21.17
CA SER A 230 -16.36 -4.55 -20.43
C SER A 230 -16.38 -5.32 -19.12
N PHE A 231 -17.49 -5.28 -18.38
CA PHE A 231 -17.63 -6.06 -17.15
C PHE A 231 -17.73 -7.57 -17.41
N SER A 232 -18.39 -7.98 -18.50
CA SER A 232 -18.43 -9.37 -18.93
C SER A 232 -17.04 -9.92 -19.28
N TRP A 233 -16.22 -9.09 -19.92
CA TRP A 233 -14.82 -9.40 -20.18
C TRP A 233 -13.97 -9.45 -18.90
N LEU A 234 -14.13 -8.47 -18.00
CA LEU A 234 -13.38 -8.36 -16.74
C LEU A 234 -13.48 -9.62 -15.87
N LYS A 235 -14.65 -10.28 -15.87
CA LYS A 235 -14.86 -11.57 -15.17
C LYS A 235 -14.06 -12.74 -15.79
N LYS A 236 -13.82 -12.70 -17.11
CA LYS A 236 -13.25 -13.82 -17.88
C LYS A 236 -11.75 -13.70 -18.11
N THR A 237 -11.19 -12.50 -18.05
CA THR A 237 -9.75 -12.28 -18.28
C THR A 237 -8.89 -12.93 -17.20
N THR A 238 -7.69 -13.35 -17.59
CA THR A 238 -6.64 -13.87 -16.69
C THR A 238 -5.60 -12.82 -16.34
N ILE A 239 -5.75 -11.59 -16.83
CA ILE A 239 -4.95 -10.46 -16.38
C ILE A 239 -5.15 -10.31 -14.86
N PRO A 240 -4.09 -10.23 -14.05
CA PRO A 240 -4.22 -10.03 -12.61
C PRO A 240 -4.93 -8.72 -12.26
N GLN A 241 -5.89 -8.79 -11.32
CA GLN A 241 -6.70 -7.66 -10.91
C GLN A 241 -6.59 -7.42 -9.39
N LEU A 242 -6.50 -6.16 -8.98
CA LEU A 242 -6.63 -5.69 -7.60
C LEU A 242 -7.86 -4.79 -7.49
N PHE A 243 -8.81 -5.19 -6.64
CA PHE A 243 -10.08 -4.46 -6.48
C PHE A 243 -10.17 -3.90 -5.06
N PHE A 244 -10.08 -2.58 -4.92
CA PHE A 244 -10.35 -1.90 -3.65
C PHE A 244 -11.83 -1.54 -3.54
N TYR A 245 -12.41 -1.79 -2.37
CA TYR A 245 -13.80 -1.42 -2.08
C TYR A 245 -14.00 -1.05 -0.60
N THR A 246 -15.15 -0.45 -0.29
CA THR A 246 -15.58 -0.09 1.07
C THR A 246 -16.95 -0.69 1.40
N GLU A 247 -17.32 -0.68 2.68
CA GLU A 247 -18.63 -1.13 3.18
C GLU A 247 -19.21 -0.09 4.17
N PRO A 248 -20.26 0.67 3.78
CA PRO A 248 -20.88 0.69 2.45
C PRO A 248 -19.95 1.25 1.36
N ALA A 249 -20.25 0.93 0.11
CA ALA A 249 -19.68 1.52 -1.10
C ALA A 249 -20.74 2.38 -1.81
N ALA A 250 -20.28 3.24 -2.72
CA ALA A 250 -21.17 4.08 -3.51
C ALA A 250 -21.85 3.25 -4.61
N PHE A 251 -21.12 2.54 -5.47
CA PHE A 251 -21.71 1.96 -6.68
C PHE A 251 -22.29 0.56 -6.54
N PHE A 252 -22.04 -0.13 -5.43
CA PHE A 252 -22.39 -1.54 -5.27
C PHE A 252 -22.56 -1.93 -3.81
N THR A 253 -23.23 -3.05 -3.57
CA THR A 253 -23.34 -3.68 -2.26
C THR A 253 -22.20 -4.66 -2.00
N LYS A 254 -22.01 -5.05 -0.74
CA LYS A 254 -21.09 -6.14 -0.37
C LYS A 254 -21.40 -7.44 -1.15
N GLU A 255 -22.68 -7.79 -1.26
CA GLU A 255 -23.13 -8.97 -2.01
C GLU A 255 -22.73 -8.89 -3.49
N THR A 256 -22.81 -7.70 -4.09
CA THR A 256 -22.38 -7.47 -5.48
C THR A 256 -20.88 -7.73 -5.64
N VAL A 257 -20.06 -7.26 -4.68
CA VAL A 257 -18.61 -7.53 -4.66
C VAL A 257 -18.33 -9.01 -4.51
N GLU A 258 -18.96 -9.69 -3.54
CA GLU A 258 -18.78 -11.12 -3.29
C GLU A 258 -19.15 -11.96 -4.52
N LYS A 259 -20.28 -11.66 -5.17
CA LYS A 259 -20.71 -12.32 -6.41
C LYS A 259 -19.73 -12.11 -7.55
N TYR A 260 -19.18 -10.91 -7.70
CA TYR A 260 -18.17 -10.62 -8.70
C TYR A 260 -16.88 -11.41 -8.44
N VAL A 261 -16.38 -11.40 -7.20
CA VAL A 261 -15.15 -12.12 -6.80
C VAL A 261 -15.29 -13.62 -7.04
N GLN A 262 -16.45 -14.21 -6.76
CA GLN A 262 -16.71 -15.64 -7.03
C GLN A 262 -16.71 -15.98 -8.53
N GLN A 263 -17.06 -15.03 -9.39
CA GLN A 263 -17.16 -15.24 -10.84
C GLN A 263 -15.87 -14.91 -11.59
N ALA A 264 -15.05 -14.01 -11.05
CA ALA A 264 -13.87 -13.50 -11.72
C ALA A 264 -12.69 -14.48 -11.62
N ARG A 265 -11.98 -14.68 -12.74
CA ARG A 265 -10.87 -15.64 -12.80
C ARG A 265 -9.59 -15.20 -12.08
N SER A 266 -9.34 -13.89 -11.96
CA SER A 266 -8.07 -13.37 -11.45
C SER A 266 -8.25 -12.02 -10.75
N VAL A 267 -9.06 -11.99 -9.68
CA VAL A 267 -9.27 -10.79 -8.87
C VAL A 267 -8.83 -11.00 -7.43
N THR A 268 -8.09 -10.04 -6.91
CA THR A 268 -7.75 -9.91 -5.49
C THR A 268 -8.58 -8.77 -4.90
N PRO A 269 -9.66 -9.06 -4.15
CA PRO A 269 -10.42 -8.00 -3.47
C PRO A 269 -9.68 -7.52 -2.20
N TYR A 270 -9.83 -6.25 -1.88
CA TYR A 270 -9.36 -5.66 -0.64
C TYR A 270 -10.40 -4.65 -0.10
N CYS A 271 -10.94 -4.93 1.09
CA CYS A 271 -11.87 -4.04 1.77
C CYS A 271 -11.10 -3.02 2.60
N LEU A 272 -11.24 -1.73 2.28
CA LEU A 272 -10.63 -0.61 3.01
C LEU A 272 -11.37 -0.28 4.33
N GLY A 273 -12.53 -0.91 4.56
CA GLY A 273 -13.39 -0.61 5.70
C GLY A 273 -14.57 0.26 5.30
N LYS A 274 -14.95 1.23 6.13
CA LYS A 274 -16.10 2.12 5.84
C LYS A 274 -15.74 3.11 4.74
N GLY A 275 -16.70 3.53 3.94
CA GLY A 275 -16.41 4.52 2.92
C GLY A 275 -17.66 5.11 2.30
N VAL A 276 -17.40 6.04 1.39
CA VAL A 276 -18.40 6.65 0.51
C VAL A 276 -17.90 6.47 -0.92
N TYR A 277 -17.40 7.52 -1.57
CA TYR A 277 -16.99 7.48 -2.98
C TYR A 277 -15.50 7.79 -3.23
N ASN A 278 -14.95 8.81 -2.56
CA ASN A 278 -13.56 9.24 -2.73
C ASN A 278 -12.59 8.42 -1.87
N HIS A 279 -12.48 7.11 -2.16
CA HIS A 279 -11.64 6.20 -1.38
C HIS A 279 -10.18 6.62 -1.32
N ALA A 280 -9.66 7.19 -2.42
CA ALA A 280 -8.30 7.73 -2.49
C ALA A 280 -8.08 8.95 -1.58
N GLU A 281 -9.13 9.64 -1.15
CA GLU A 281 -9.04 10.70 -0.15
C GLU A 281 -9.14 10.15 1.28
N ASP A 282 -9.84 9.05 1.49
CA ASP A 282 -10.01 8.47 2.83
C ASP A 282 -8.87 7.48 3.20
N TYR A 283 -8.31 6.78 2.21
CA TYR A 283 -7.37 5.67 2.38
C TYR A 283 -6.11 5.71 1.48
N PRO A 284 -5.53 6.87 1.14
CA PRO A 284 -4.46 6.93 0.13
C PRO A 284 -3.23 6.08 0.46
N HIS A 285 -2.78 6.10 1.73
CA HIS A 285 -1.58 5.38 2.13
C HIS A 285 -1.79 3.86 2.17
N GLU A 286 -2.97 3.42 2.58
CA GLU A 286 -3.35 2.01 2.57
C GLU A 286 -3.45 1.50 1.13
N ILE A 287 -4.17 2.22 0.26
CA ILE A 287 -4.25 1.91 -1.18
C ILE A 287 -2.86 1.83 -1.80
N GLY A 288 -2.00 2.85 -1.58
CA GLY A 288 -0.66 2.91 -2.13
C GLY A 288 0.22 1.74 -1.66
N SER A 289 0.23 1.45 -0.37
CA SER A 289 1.03 0.36 0.22
C SER A 289 0.60 -1.02 -0.29
N ILE A 290 -0.70 -1.26 -0.37
CA ILE A 290 -1.24 -2.55 -0.83
C ILE A 290 -0.99 -2.72 -2.33
N LEU A 291 -1.18 -1.67 -3.12
CA LEU A 291 -0.89 -1.72 -4.55
C LEU A 291 0.61 -1.96 -4.81
N ALA A 292 1.50 -1.33 -4.03
CA ALA A 292 2.94 -1.58 -4.13
C ALA A 292 3.27 -3.03 -3.81
N ALA A 293 2.74 -3.56 -2.71
CA ALA A 293 2.92 -4.96 -2.37
C ALA A 293 2.34 -5.91 -3.42
N TRP A 294 1.16 -5.60 -3.96
CA TRP A 294 0.55 -6.39 -5.03
C TRP A 294 1.41 -6.41 -6.29
N LEU A 295 1.99 -5.27 -6.67
CA LEU A 295 2.95 -5.16 -7.76
C LEU A 295 4.17 -6.05 -7.56
N ILE A 296 4.80 -5.98 -6.38
CA ILE A 296 5.99 -6.75 -6.01
C ILE A 296 5.77 -8.26 -6.15
N ASN A 297 4.58 -8.74 -5.79
CA ASN A 297 4.33 -10.17 -5.73
C ASN A 297 3.77 -10.75 -7.05
N ASN A 298 3.06 -9.94 -7.84
CA ASN A 298 2.51 -10.39 -9.12
C ASN A 298 3.46 -10.19 -10.30
N TYR A 299 4.41 -9.26 -10.19
CA TYR A 299 5.33 -8.96 -11.28
C TYR A 299 6.78 -9.03 -10.80
N SER A 300 7.64 -9.62 -11.61
CA SER A 300 9.08 -9.38 -11.47
C SER A 300 9.32 -7.92 -11.86
N LEU A 301 9.53 -7.07 -10.86
CA LEU A 301 9.93 -5.67 -11.02
C LEU A 301 11.44 -5.54 -11.35
N GLY A 302 12.11 -6.67 -11.58
CA GLY A 302 13.56 -6.86 -11.70
C GLY A 302 14.03 -7.99 -10.76
N ALA A 303 15.26 -8.48 -10.94
CA ALA A 303 15.88 -9.43 -9.99
C ALA A 303 16.10 -8.82 -8.57
N ASP A 304 15.90 -7.51 -8.44
CA ASP A 304 16.30 -6.70 -7.30
C ASP A 304 15.15 -6.28 -6.36
N THR A 305 13.89 -6.61 -6.66
CA THR A 305 12.75 -6.22 -5.79
C THR A 305 12.35 -7.36 -4.86
N PRO A 306 12.49 -7.20 -3.53
CA PRO A 306 12.23 -8.28 -2.58
C PRO A 306 10.74 -8.60 -2.52
N LYS A 307 10.39 -9.89 -2.66
CA LYS A 307 9.01 -10.40 -2.46
C LYS A 307 8.55 -10.12 -1.03
N PHE A 308 7.23 -10.02 -0.81
CA PHE A 308 6.68 -9.86 0.53
C PHE A 308 7.18 -10.98 1.46
N SER A 309 7.59 -10.59 2.67
CA SER A 309 8.02 -11.51 3.72
C SER A 309 7.69 -10.91 5.09
N PHE A 310 7.13 -11.74 5.99
CA PHE A 310 6.99 -11.37 7.40
C PHE A 310 8.35 -11.29 8.11
N TYR A 311 9.29 -12.12 7.68
CA TYR A 311 10.50 -12.47 8.41
C TYR A 311 11.75 -11.67 8.01
N THR A 312 11.95 -11.44 6.71
CA THR A 312 13.27 -11.10 6.13
C THR A 312 13.98 -9.92 6.81
N THR A 313 13.27 -8.81 7.10
CA THR A 313 13.91 -7.61 7.66
C THR A 313 14.19 -7.74 9.16
N ILE A 314 13.26 -8.33 9.91
CA ILE A 314 13.42 -8.55 11.35
C ILE A 314 14.46 -9.65 11.63
N HIS A 315 14.50 -10.72 10.84
CA HIS A 315 15.52 -11.78 11.00
C HIS A 315 16.92 -11.29 10.71
N LYS A 316 17.11 -10.36 9.77
CA LYS A 316 18.42 -9.69 9.60
C LYS A 316 18.84 -8.95 10.87
N ALA A 317 17.91 -8.25 11.52
CA ALA A 317 18.17 -7.57 12.78
C ALA A 317 18.53 -8.57 13.89
N ILE A 318 17.75 -9.64 14.04
CA ILE A 318 17.99 -10.67 15.04
C ILE A 318 19.35 -11.34 14.82
N ARG A 319 19.70 -11.73 13.59
CA ARG A 319 21.03 -12.27 13.26
C ARG A 319 22.14 -11.33 13.69
N LYS A 320 22.00 -10.03 13.40
CA LYS A 320 22.99 -9.03 13.83
C LYS A 320 23.13 -9.01 15.35
N VAL A 321 22.01 -8.94 16.10
CA VAL A 321 22.05 -8.89 17.57
C VAL A 321 22.59 -10.19 18.17
N LEU A 322 22.26 -11.35 17.62
CA LEU A 322 22.82 -12.65 18.02
C LEU A 322 24.34 -12.64 17.85
N PHE A 323 24.85 -12.29 16.66
CA PHE A 323 26.29 -12.28 16.40
C PHE A 323 27.04 -11.23 17.23
N ASP A 324 26.49 -10.03 17.40
CA ASP A 324 27.07 -9.01 18.28
C ASP A 324 27.17 -9.51 19.72
N THR A 325 26.14 -10.19 20.23
CA THR A 325 26.12 -10.75 21.59
C THR A 325 27.07 -11.95 21.71
N CYS A 326 27.19 -12.82 20.71
CA CYS A 326 28.18 -13.90 20.69
C CYS A 326 29.60 -13.36 20.75
N PHE A 327 29.87 -12.31 19.96
CA PHE A 327 31.17 -11.65 19.95
C PHE A 327 31.49 -11.06 21.32
N MET A 328 30.53 -10.36 21.94
CA MET A 328 30.71 -9.79 23.28
C MET A 328 30.91 -10.89 24.34
N ALA A 329 30.12 -11.96 24.31
CA ALA A 329 30.24 -13.09 25.23
C ALA A 329 31.64 -13.71 25.22
N GLY A 330 32.28 -13.79 24.04
CA GLY A 330 33.64 -14.32 23.90
C GLY A 330 34.75 -13.34 24.34
N GLN A 331 34.42 -12.06 24.56
CA GLN A 331 35.37 -11.05 25.05
C GLN A 331 35.24 -10.75 26.54
N THR A 332 34.06 -11.00 27.12
CA THR A 332 33.76 -10.72 28.53
C THR A 332 34.63 -11.56 29.46
N ASP A 333 35.36 -10.90 30.36
CA ASP A 333 35.92 -11.57 31.53
C ASP A 333 34.83 -11.70 32.61
N PHE A 334 34.24 -12.89 32.72
CA PHE A 334 33.19 -13.14 33.71
C PHE A 334 33.67 -13.10 35.16
N SER A 335 35.00 -13.07 35.42
CA SER A 335 35.54 -12.85 36.75
C SER A 335 35.55 -11.37 37.17
N ASP A 336 35.42 -10.44 36.20
CA ASP A 336 35.19 -9.02 36.45
C ASP A 336 33.68 -8.74 36.55
N LYS A 337 33.24 -8.29 37.73
CA LYS A 337 31.81 -8.03 37.98
C LYS A 337 31.22 -6.94 37.09
N ASN A 338 31.98 -5.92 36.71
CA ASN A 338 31.47 -4.85 35.86
C ASN A 338 31.29 -5.35 34.43
N GLU A 339 32.23 -6.12 33.91
CA GLU A 339 32.09 -6.74 32.59
C GLU A 339 30.94 -7.74 32.55
N ALA A 340 30.82 -8.60 33.57
CA ALA A 340 29.74 -9.56 33.71
C ALA A 340 28.35 -8.89 33.78
N ILE A 341 28.20 -7.82 34.56
CA ILE A 341 26.95 -7.04 34.64
C ILE A 341 26.63 -6.40 33.28
N THR A 342 27.61 -5.79 32.63
CA THR A 342 27.44 -5.14 31.32
C THR A 342 27.00 -6.15 30.26
N PHE A 343 27.60 -7.35 30.26
CA PHE A 343 27.18 -8.44 29.39
C PHE A 343 25.78 -8.96 29.73
N SER A 344 25.46 -9.11 31.03
CA SER A 344 24.13 -9.55 31.48
C SER A 344 23.03 -8.62 30.98
N GLU A 345 23.21 -7.30 31.07
CA GLU A 345 22.27 -6.31 30.53
C GLU A 345 22.08 -6.46 29.01
N LYS A 346 23.18 -6.66 28.27
CA LYS A 346 23.13 -6.92 26.82
C LYS A 346 22.36 -8.21 26.50
N PHE A 347 22.59 -9.27 27.27
CA PHE A 347 21.94 -10.56 27.10
C PHE A 347 20.44 -10.48 27.40
N SER A 348 20.03 -9.78 28.48
CA SER A 348 18.63 -9.51 28.77
C SER A 348 17.92 -8.75 27.63
N GLY A 349 18.62 -7.81 27.00
CA GLY A 349 18.11 -7.12 25.80
C GLY A 349 17.89 -8.06 24.62
N LEU A 350 18.79 -9.02 24.38
CA LEU A 350 18.60 -10.07 23.38
C LEU A 350 17.40 -10.95 23.73
N MET A 351 17.29 -11.41 24.98
CA MET A 351 16.16 -12.24 25.41
C MET A 351 14.81 -11.55 25.16
N SER A 352 14.69 -10.28 25.53
CA SER A 352 13.49 -9.50 25.28
C SER A 352 13.16 -9.41 23.77
N LEU A 353 14.17 -9.25 22.91
CA LEU A 353 13.97 -9.25 21.47
C LEU A 353 13.44 -10.60 20.95
N LEU A 354 14.04 -11.72 21.37
CA LEU A 354 13.65 -13.06 20.88
C LEU A 354 12.26 -13.45 21.39
N ASN A 355 11.95 -13.19 22.66
CA ASN A 355 10.64 -13.51 23.24
C ASN A 355 9.53 -12.68 22.59
N ASN A 356 9.76 -11.38 22.37
CA ASN A 356 8.79 -10.54 21.69
C ASN A 356 8.59 -10.97 20.22
N HIS A 357 9.64 -11.44 19.56
CA HIS A 357 9.55 -11.94 18.20
C HIS A 357 8.66 -13.19 18.11
N ALA A 358 8.94 -14.21 18.92
CA ALA A 358 8.16 -15.45 18.98
C ALA A 358 6.68 -15.16 19.31
N LEU A 359 6.42 -14.30 20.30
CA LEU A 359 5.06 -13.91 20.66
C LEU A 359 4.30 -13.25 19.50
N HIS A 360 4.96 -12.42 18.69
CA HIS A 360 4.33 -11.82 17.53
C HIS A 360 4.00 -12.86 16.45
N GLU A 361 4.87 -13.84 16.25
CA GLU A 361 4.65 -14.89 15.26
C GLU A 361 3.51 -15.81 15.67
N GLU A 362 3.49 -16.23 16.94
CA GLU A 362 2.40 -16.99 17.55
C GLU A 362 1.06 -16.24 17.47
N THR A 363 1.08 -14.92 17.65
CA THR A 363 -0.15 -14.11 17.65
C THR A 363 -0.68 -13.87 16.24
N TYR A 364 0.19 -13.59 15.27
CA TYR A 364 -0.22 -13.06 13.97
C TYR A 364 0.02 -14.03 12.81
N ILE A 365 1.03 -14.89 12.88
CA ILE A 365 1.46 -15.75 11.78
C ILE A 365 1.01 -17.19 11.98
N HIS A 366 1.19 -17.78 13.17
CA HIS A 366 0.83 -19.18 13.44
C HIS A 366 -0.65 -19.49 13.18
N PRO A 367 -1.62 -18.58 13.42
CA PRO A 367 -3.01 -18.83 13.02
C PRO A 367 -3.21 -19.08 11.52
N LEU A 368 -2.33 -18.53 10.66
CA LEU A 368 -2.32 -18.84 9.23
C LEU A 368 -1.72 -20.21 8.93
N LEU A 369 -0.74 -20.63 9.73
CA LEU A 369 -0.11 -21.94 9.61
C LEU A 369 -1.11 -23.04 9.98
N ASP A 370 -1.80 -22.88 11.12
CA ASP A 370 -2.80 -23.82 11.63
C ASP A 370 -3.97 -23.99 10.67
N GLU A 371 -4.51 -22.89 10.14
CA GLU A 371 -5.68 -22.93 9.24
C GLU A 371 -5.40 -23.73 7.95
N LYS A 372 -4.15 -23.80 7.52
CA LYS A 372 -3.74 -24.53 6.30
C LYS A 372 -2.89 -25.77 6.59
N GLU A 373 -2.74 -26.14 7.86
CA GLU A 373 -1.90 -27.25 8.31
C GLU A 373 -0.46 -27.17 7.74
N ILE A 374 0.09 -25.95 7.67
CA ILE A 374 1.43 -25.66 7.17
C ILE A 374 2.42 -25.79 8.32
N PHE A 375 3.33 -26.77 8.27
CA PHE A 375 4.41 -26.96 9.25
C PHE A 375 3.92 -27.01 10.71
N THR A 376 3.38 -28.15 11.14
CA THR A 376 2.76 -28.34 12.46
C THR A 376 3.75 -28.42 13.65
N SER A 377 5.06 -28.34 13.43
CA SER A 377 6.09 -28.45 14.49
C SER A 377 6.60 -27.11 15.01
N VAL A 378 6.18 -25.99 14.42
CA VAL A 378 6.77 -24.67 14.73
C VAL A 378 6.52 -24.26 16.18
N ASP A 379 5.33 -24.53 16.73
CA ASP A 379 5.03 -24.27 18.14
C ASP A 379 5.93 -25.08 19.10
N GLU A 380 6.21 -26.34 18.75
CA GLU A 380 7.11 -27.20 19.54
C GLU A 380 8.55 -26.69 19.49
N GLU A 381 8.99 -26.18 18.33
CA GLU A 381 10.30 -25.56 18.16
C GLU A 381 10.43 -24.26 18.98
N HIS A 382 9.40 -23.39 18.96
CA HIS A 382 9.36 -22.18 19.78
C HIS A 382 9.49 -22.52 21.27
N ALA A 383 8.70 -23.48 21.75
CA ALA A 383 8.73 -23.91 23.15
C ALA A 383 10.12 -24.44 23.57
N GLN A 384 10.79 -25.21 22.69
CA GLN A 384 12.14 -25.71 22.95
C GLN A 384 13.17 -24.57 23.00
N LEU A 385 13.10 -23.61 22.08
CA LEU A 385 14.00 -22.45 22.06
C LEU A 385 13.80 -21.56 23.28
N GLU A 386 12.55 -21.39 23.75
CA GLU A 386 12.25 -20.63 24.96
C GLU A 386 12.84 -21.31 26.21
N GLU A 387 12.69 -22.63 26.36
CA GLU A 387 13.27 -23.40 27.46
C GLU A 387 14.80 -23.28 27.50
N GLU A 388 15.45 -23.38 26.33
CA GLU A 388 16.90 -23.20 26.22
C GLU A 388 17.34 -21.79 26.61
N LEU A 389 16.59 -20.76 26.20
CA LEU A 389 16.89 -19.38 26.50
C LEU A 389 16.77 -19.09 28.01
N GLN A 390 15.75 -19.64 28.68
CA GLN A 390 15.59 -19.58 30.14
C GLN A 390 16.74 -20.29 30.87
N ARG A 391 17.18 -21.44 30.36
CA ARG A 391 18.35 -22.16 30.90
C ARG A 391 19.62 -21.31 30.80
N LEU A 392 19.84 -20.64 29.67
CA LEU A 392 20.98 -19.74 29.49
C LEU A 392 20.95 -18.56 30.45
N GLU A 393 19.78 -17.95 30.65
CA GLU A 393 19.60 -16.88 31.65
C GLU A 393 19.99 -17.36 33.05
N GLN A 394 19.53 -18.55 33.44
CA GLN A 394 19.87 -19.14 34.72
C GLN A 394 21.38 -19.40 34.85
N MET A 395 22.01 -19.95 33.81
CA MET A 395 23.46 -20.18 33.80
C MET A 395 24.24 -18.87 33.97
N LEU A 396 23.84 -17.81 33.24
CA LEU A 396 24.47 -16.50 33.32
C LEU A 396 24.30 -15.87 34.70
N ARG A 397 23.09 -15.93 35.26
CA ARG A 397 22.81 -15.42 36.61
C ARG A 397 23.69 -16.08 37.65
N ILE A 398 23.81 -17.42 37.61
CA ILE A 398 24.67 -18.16 38.54
C ILE A 398 26.15 -17.76 38.37
N ALA A 399 26.62 -17.54 37.14
CA ALA A 399 27.98 -17.07 36.88
C ALA A 399 28.23 -15.67 37.46
N CYS A 400 27.30 -14.74 37.27
CA CYS A 400 27.41 -13.34 37.73
C CYS A 400 27.27 -13.17 39.26
N GLU A 401 26.44 -13.99 39.91
CA GLU A 401 26.15 -13.88 41.35
C GLU A 401 27.17 -14.62 42.24
N ASN A 402 28.07 -15.43 41.65
CA ASN A 402 29.04 -16.19 42.44
C ASN A 402 30.10 -15.28 43.08
N GLU A 403 30.53 -15.62 44.29
CA GLU A 403 31.57 -14.87 45.00
C GLU A 403 32.99 -15.29 44.62
N ASP A 404 33.17 -16.53 44.13
CA ASP A 404 34.46 -17.07 43.71
C ASP A 404 34.73 -16.75 42.24
N GLN A 405 35.72 -15.88 42.01
CA GLN A 405 36.13 -15.43 40.68
C GLN A 405 36.55 -16.57 39.74
N SER A 406 37.17 -17.63 40.27
CA SER A 406 37.56 -18.78 39.45
C SER A 406 36.34 -19.57 38.97
N VAL A 407 35.31 -19.64 39.80
CA VAL A 407 34.02 -20.25 39.46
C VAL A 407 33.25 -19.38 38.46
N CYS A 408 33.26 -18.05 38.63
CA CYS A 408 32.67 -17.13 37.66
C CYS A 408 33.27 -17.33 36.26
N TYR A 409 34.60 -17.41 36.16
CA TYR A 409 35.32 -17.62 34.91
C TYR A 409 34.91 -18.93 34.21
N GLU A 410 34.90 -20.05 34.95
CA GLU A 410 34.51 -21.36 34.41
C GLU A 410 33.03 -21.42 34.00
N LEU A 411 32.13 -20.89 34.82
CA LEU A 411 30.70 -20.83 34.49
C LEU A 411 30.42 -19.90 33.31
N GLY A 412 31.14 -18.79 33.20
CA GLY A 412 31.09 -17.88 32.06
C GLY A 412 31.49 -18.58 30.76
N ASN A 413 32.55 -19.38 30.77
CA ASN A 413 32.97 -20.19 29.63
C ASN A 413 31.91 -21.24 29.24
N HIS A 414 31.31 -21.92 30.22
CA HIS A 414 30.20 -22.86 29.96
C HIS A 414 28.98 -22.18 29.36
N PHE A 415 28.61 -21.01 29.89
CA PHE A 415 27.54 -20.18 29.33
C PHE A 415 27.87 -19.79 27.88
N TYR A 416 29.08 -19.31 27.61
CA TYR A 416 29.50 -18.90 26.26
C TYR A 416 29.34 -20.05 25.25
N LEU A 417 29.79 -21.26 25.58
CA LEU A 417 29.66 -22.41 24.70
C LEU A 417 28.20 -22.80 24.47
N ALA A 418 27.40 -22.87 25.55
CA ALA A 418 25.97 -23.18 25.46
C ALA A 418 25.20 -22.12 24.66
N PHE A 419 25.55 -20.84 24.80
CA PHE A 419 24.93 -19.75 24.07
C PHE A 419 25.23 -19.85 22.56
N ASN A 420 26.45 -20.20 22.17
CA ASN A 420 26.76 -20.41 20.74
C ASN A 420 26.01 -21.62 20.15
N GLU A 421 25.80 -22.67 20.94
CA GLU A 421 24.96 -23.81 20.54
C GLU A 421 23.50 -23.40 20.34
N PHE A 422 22.95 -22.60 21.25
CA PHE A 422 21.62 -21.99 21.10
C PHE A 422 21.54 -21.12 19.84
N VAL A 423 22.53 -20.24 19.59
CA VAL A 423 22.55 -19.40 18.39
C VAL A 423 22.54 -20.25 17.12
N HIS A 424 23.26 -21.37 17.08
CA HIS A 424 23.21 -22.29 15.95
C HIS A 424 21.78 -22.82 15.69
N ARG A 425 21.08 -23.27 16.73
CA ARG A 425 19.69 -23.76 16.62
C ARG A 425 18.73 -22.65 16.22
N TYR A 426 18.85 -21.48 16.83
CA TYR A 426 18.02 -20.32 16.52
C TYR A 426 18.21 -19.86 15.07
N LEU A 427 19.45 -19.88 14.54
CA LEU A 427 19.71 -19.57 13.14
C LEU A 427 19.09 -20.58 12.17
N HIS A 428 19.00 -21.85 12.56
CA HIS A 428 18.29 -22.88 11.77
C HIS A 428 16.80 -22.61 11.73
N HIS A 429 16.20 -22.27 12.88
CA HIS A 429 14.79 -21.87 12.97
C HIS A 429 14.48 -20.69 12.03
N LEU A 430 15.23 -19.57 12.13
CA LEU A 430 15.06 -18.42 11.23
C LEU A 430 15.23 -18.78 9.73
N PHE A 431 16.05 -19.79 9.43
CA PHE A 431 16.25 -20.27 8.06
C PHE A 431 15.02 -21.03 7.55
N GLU A 432 14.40 -21.88 8.37
CA GLU A 432 13.19 -22.62 7.98
C GLU A 432 12.01 -21.68 7.76
N GLU A 433 11.85 -20.68 8.62
CA GLU A 433 10.81 -19.66 8.46
C GLU A 433 10.93 -18.91 7.13
N GLU A 434 12.15 -18.47 6.79
CA GLU A 434 12.40 -17.71 5.56
C GLU A 434 12.31 -18.56 4.28
N THR A 435 12.76 -19.83 4.34
CA THR A 435 12.97 -20.66 3.16
C THR A 435 11.90 -21.73 2.93
N LYS A 436 11.12 -22.07 3.97
CA LYS A 436 10.04 -23.07 3.89
C LYS A 436 8.69 -22.44 4.22
N ILE A 437 8.56 -21.80 5.37
CA ILE A 437 7.27 -21.28 5.84
C ILE A 437 6.81 -20.09 4.99
N MET A 438 7.66 -19.08 4.77
CA MET A 438 7.28 -17.91 3.99
C MET A 438 6.87 -18.23 2.55
N PRO A 439 7.60 -19.11 1.80
CA PRO A 439 7.11 -19.59 0.52
C PRO A 439 5.76 -20.30 0.61
N ALA A 440 5.56 -21.19 1.58
CA ALA A 440 4.29 -21.91 1.76
C ALA A 440 3.12 -20.97 2.06
N LEU A 441 3.31 -19.96 2.92
CA LEU A 441 2.32 -18.93 3.19
C LEU A 441 1.93 -18.14 1.92
N ARG A 442 2.90 -17.80 1.07
CA ARG A 442 2.64 -17.10 -0.20
C ARG A 442 1.91 -17.96 -1.23
N GLU A 443 2.07 -19.27 -1.15
CA GLU A 443 1.36 -20.22 -2.01
C GLU A 443 -0.08 -20.46 -1.51
N ALA A 444 -0.24 -20.59 -0.19
CA ALA A 444 -1.52 -20.94 0.42
C ALA A 444 -2.51 -19.77 0.54
N TYR A 445 -2.02 -18.52 0.57
CA TYR A 445 -2.84 -17.35 0.80
C TYR A 445 -2.71 -16.28 -0.29
N PRO A 446 -3.83 -15.63 -0.65
CA PRO A 446 -3.79 -14.38 -1.39
C PRO A 446 -2.96 -13.34 -0.63
N LEU A 447 -2.20 -12.52 -1.36
CA LEU A 447 -1.37 -11.48 -0.77
C LEU A 447 -2.18 -10.51 0.11
N SER A 448 -3.43 -10.20 -0.27
CA SER A 448 -4.30 -9.31 0.52
C SER A 448 -4.49 -9.81 1.95
N THR A 449 -4.60 -11.13 2.14
CA THR A 449 -4.67 -11.75 3.47
C THR A 449 -3.37 -11.54 4.24
N LEU A 450 -2.22 -11.81 3.62
CA LEU A 450 -0.91 -11.66 4.26
C LEU A 450 -0.62 -10.20 4.65
N LEU A 451 -0.97 -9.25 3.78
CA LEU A 451 -0.85 -7.82 4.06
C LEU A 451 -1.78 -7.36 5.16
N SER A 452 -3.01 -7.88 5.22
CA SER A 452 -3.95 -7.57 6.30
C SER A 452 -3.41 -8.03 7.66
N VAL A 453 -2.76 -9.20 7.72
CA VAL A 453 -2.10 -9.69 8.94
C VAL A 453 -0.94 -8.77 9.33
N MET A 454 -0.09 -8.38 8.39
CA MET A 454 0.99 -7.42 8.63
C MET A 454 0.47 -6.07 9.12
N ASP A 455 -0.66 -5.59 8.59
CA ASP A 455 -1.29 -4.35 9.01
C ASP A 455 -1.86 -4.45 10.44
N LYS A 456 -2.49 -5.58 10.79
CA LYS A 456 -2.93 -5.84 12.18
C LYS A 456 -1.75 -5.82 13.16
N PHE A 457 -0.63 -6.45 12.80
CA PHE A 457 0.60 -6.41 13.57
C PHE A 457 1.13 -4.97 13.73
N LYS A 458 1.28 -4.22 12.64
CA LYS A 458 1.74 -2.82 12.72
C LYS A 458 0.85 -1.95 13.60
N LYS A 459 -0.47 -2.18 13.58
CA LYS A 459 -1.45 -1.44 14.38
C LYS A 459 -1.47 -1.81 15.86
N SER A 460 -0.91 -2.96 16.24
CA SER A 460 -0.83 -3.37 17.65
C SER A 460 0.37 -2.77 18.37
N GLN A 461 1.39 -2.32 17.64
CA GLN A 461 2.60 -1.74 18.20
C GLN A 461 2.42 -0.28 18.64
N SER A 462 3.05 0.08 19.75
CA SER A 462 3.23 1.46 20.20
C SER A 462 4.28 2.21 19.38
N ALA A 463 4.26 3.54 19.44
CA ALA A 463 5.24 4.36 18.73
C ALA A 463 6.68 4.12 19.21
N GLU A 464 6.89 3.88 20.52
CA GLU A 464 8.21 3.54 21.06
C GLU A 464 8.72 2.20 20.53
N GLU A 465 7.89 1.16 20.53
CA GLU A 465 8.27 -0.17 20.02
C GLU A 465 8.66 -0.10 18.54
N VAL A 466 7.88 0.62 17.73
CA VAL A 466 8.19 0.84 16.31
C VAL A 466 9.55 1.52 16.17
N ILE A 467 9.81 2.60 16.90
CA ILE A 467 11.08 3.32 16.84
C ILE A 467 12.26 2.40 17.20
N GLN A 468 12.13 1.61 18.26
CA GLN A 468 13.15 0.68 18.71
C GLN A 468 13.42 -0.42 17.68
N SER A 469 12.38 -1.08 17.17
CA SER A 469 12.50 -2.11 16.13
C SER A 469 13.13 -1.55 14.86
N MET A 470 12.77 -0.33 14.44
CA MET A 470 13.38 0.31 13.28
C MET A 470 14.88 0.56 13.49
N GLY A 471 15.30 1.02 14.67
CA GLY A 471 16.72 1.19 14.96
C GLY A 471 17.53 -0.10 14.73
N LEU A 472 17.01 -1.24 15.20
CA LEU A 472 17.63 -2.56 15.00
C LEU A 472 17.63 -2.99 13.53
N ILE A 473 16.49 -2.87 12.85
CA ILE A 473 16.31 -3.28 11.46
C ILE A 473 17.23 -2.49 10.52
N PHE A 474 17.24 -1.16 10.62
CA PHE A 474 18.05 -0.32 9.75
C PHE A 474 19.56 -0.50 9.93
N ALA A 475 19.99 -0.91 11.13
CA ALA A 475 21.37 -1.29 11.36
C ALA A 475 21.78 -2.58 10.62
N ALA A 476 20.83 -3.44 10.24
CA ALA A 476 21.09 -4.79 9.74
C ALA A 476 20.75 -5.01 8.25
N ILE A 477 19.77 -4.31 7.69
CA ILE A 477 19.37 -4.45 6.27
C ILE A 477 20.40 -3.83 5.32
N ASN A 478 20.22 -3.93 4.00
CA ASN A 478 21.07 -3.26 3.00
C ASN A 478 20.55 -1.85 2.64
N MET A 479 21.27 -1.11 1.78
CA MET A 479 20.90 0.26 1.41
C MET A 479 19.59 0.34 0.62
N LYS A 480 19.34 -0.59 -0.31
CA LYS A 480 18.11 -0.61 -1.12
C LYS A 480 16.89 -0.83 -0.22
N GLU A 481 16.98 -1.78 0.70
CA GLU A 481 15.94 -2.07 1.71
C GLU A 481 15.71 -0.89 2.65
N ALA A 482 16.79 -0.23 3.08
CA ALA A 482 16.69 0.96 3.93
C ALA A 482 15.98 2.12 3.21
N LEU A 483 16.37 2.45 1.98
CA LEU A 483 15.71 3.50 1.19
C LEU A 483 14.23 3.22 1.00
N PHE A 484 13.91 1.99 0.60
CA PHE A 484 12.56 1.52 0.39
C PHE A 484 11.68 1.73 1.63
N MET A 485 12.17 1.23 2.77
CA MET A 485 11.40 1.25 4.01
C MET A 485 11.31 2.66 4.57
N LEU A 486 12.39 3.44 4.51
CA LEU A 486 12.39 4.81 5.00
C LEU A 486 11.53 5.73 4.15
N ASN A 487 11.50 5.54 2.82
CA ASN A 487 10.57 6.25 1.95
C ASN A 487 9.12 5.86 2.25
N SER A 488 8.84 4.57 2.47
CA SER A 488 7.50 4.09 2.85
C SER A 488 7.05 4.68 4.20
N ILE A 489 7.94 4.71 5.21
CA ILE A 489 7.69 5.33 6.51
C ILE A 489 7.49 6.84 6.37
N ARG A 490 8.32 7.53 5.58
CA ARG A 490 8.18 8.98 5.33
C ARG A 490 6.79 9.35 4.80
N GLN A 491 6.24 8.48 3.95
CA GLN A 491 4.98 8.72 3.29
C GLN A 491 3.76 8.27 4.10
N SER A 492 3.95 7.40 5.10
CA SER A 492 2.85 6.79 5.86
C SER A 492 2.85 7.22 7.33
N ALA A 493 4.00 7.37 7.98
CA ALA A 493 4.07 7.75 9.38
C ALA A 493 3.78 9.25 9.61
N PRO A 494 3.20 9.63 10.78
CA PRO A 494 3.15 11.03 11.19
C PRO A 494 4.54 11.69 11.14
N GLN A 495 4.60 12.97 10.77
CA GLN A 495 5.88 13.68 10.59
C GLN A 495 6.76 13.63 11.84
N GLU A 496 6.18 13.68 13.05
CA GLU A 496 6.91 13.55 14.31
C GLU A 496 7.56 12.17 14.47
N VAL A 497 6.84 11.10 14.11
CA VAL A 497 7.36 9.72 14.15
C VAL A 497 8.47 9.55 13.13
N PHE A 498 8.27 10.04 11.91
CA PHE A 498 9.32 10.03 10.89
C PHE A 498 10.55 10.82 11.33
N ALA A 499 10.39 12.01 11.93
CA ALA A 499 11.50 12.81 12.43
C ALA A 499 12.28 12.09 13.55
N LYS A 500 11.57 11.40 14.46
CA LYS A 500 12.20 10.58 15.51
C LYS A 500 12.99 9.41 14.92
N ILE A 501 12.40 8.68 13.97
CA ILE A 501 13.09 7.59 13.26
C ILE A 501 14.32 8.15 12.53
N HIS A 502 14.16 9.23 11.77
CA HIS A 502 15.25 9.88 11.04
C HIS A 502 16.40 10.32 11.98
N ALA A 503 16.08 10.93 13.12
CA ALA A 503 17.07 11.30 14.13
C ALA A 503 17.77 10.09 14.75
N LEU A 504 17.02 9.01 15.05
CA LEU A 504 17.57 7.76 15.56
C LEU A 504 18.53 7.13 14.54
N LEU A 505 18.14 7.04 13.26
CA LEU A 505 18.94 6.46 12.20
C LEU A 505 20.29 7.17 12.02
N LYS A 506 20.31 8.50 12.16
CA LYS A 506 21.54 9.29 12.17
C LYS A 506 22.49 8.92 13.32
N GLN A 507 21.97 8.42 14.45
CA GLN A 507 22.76 7.98 15.59
C GLN A 507 23.22 6.52 15.48
N VAL A 508 22.35 5.63 14.99
CA VAL A 508 22.61 4.18 15.01
C VAL A 508 23.29 3.67 13.74
N MET A 509 23.22 4.39 12.62
CA MET A 509 23.87 3.98 11.37
C MET A 509 25.30 4.52 11.27
N PRO A 510 26.24 3.77 10.66
CA PRO A 510 27.56 4.29 10.34
C PRO A 510 27.48 5.57 9.52
N GLN A 511 28.28 6.60 9.85
CA GLN A 511 28.20 7.94 9.26
C GLN A 511 28.19 7.96 7.72
N MET A 512 29.11 7.22 7.09
CA MET A 512 29.19 7.08 5.63
C MET A 512 27.88 6.52 5.04
N ARG A 513 27.30 5.53 5.72
CA ARG A 513 26.07 4.86 5.29
C ARG A 513 24.87 5.80 5.44
N TRP A 514 24.81 6.55 6.54
CA TRP A 514 23.80 7.59 6.74
C TRP A 514 23.85 8.67 5.64
N GLN A 515 25.05 9.19 5.33
CA GLN A 515 25.22 10.23 4.30
C GLN A 515 24.75 9.77 2.91
N GLN A 516 25.05 8.53 2.53
CA GLN A 516 24.57 7.94 1.28
C GLN A 516 23.04 7.83 1.25
N LEU A 517 22.45 7.36 2.34
CA LEU A 517 21.00 7.23 2.48
C LEU A 517 20.30 8.60 2.37
N GLU A 518 20.82 9.62 3.08
CA GLU A 518 20.29 10.98 3.10
C GLU A 518 20.39 11.67 1.74
N THR A 519 21.50 11.47 1.02
CA THR A 519 21.68 11.98 -0.35
C THR A 519 20.65 11.40 -1.29
N GLN A 520 20.45 10.07 -1.24
CA GLN A 520 19.51 9.38 -2.12
C GLN A 520 18.05 9.71 -1.78
N LEU A 521 17.70 9.83 -0.50
CA LEU A 521 16.38 10.30 -0.06
C LEU A 521 16.05 11.71 -0.55
N SER A 522 17.06 12.59 -0.55
CA SER A 522 16.91 13.96 -1.03
C SER A 522 16.69 14.01 -2.54
N SER A 523 17.37 13.14 -3.30
CA SER A 523 17.19 13.03 -4.76
C SER A 523 15.84 12.43 -5.20
N ILE A 524 15.16 11.71 -4.30
CA ILE A 524 13.79 11.21 -4.52
C ILE A 524 12.74 12.30 -4.19
N SER A 525 13.16 13.40 -3.56
CA SER A 525 12.31 14.52 -3.12
C SER A 525 12.46 15.79 -3.97
N SER A 526 13.39 15.78 -4.93
CA SER A 526 13.65 16.83 -5.91
C SER A 526 13.24 16.34 -7.29
#